data_AF-A0A147B6R6-F1
#
_entry.id   AF-A0A147B6R6-F1
#
_cell.length_a   1.000
_cell.length_b   1.000
_cell.length_c   1.000
_cell.angle_alpha   90.00
_cell.angle_beta   90.00
_cell.angle_gamma   90.00
#
_symmetry.space_group_name_H-M   'P 1'
#
loop_
_entity.id
_entity.type
_entity.pdbx_description
1 polymer ?
#
loop_
_entity_poly.entity_id
_entity_poly.type
_entity_poly.pdbx_seq_one_letter_code
_entity_poly.pdbx_strand_id
1 'polypeptide(L)'
;YDRWLSQWSWEPSLGQMSEAQMLFHRVPISCLIYAQSAQQVRSVASTWSRHCNHVTYLGSIRDDYVPIHLVPGQWTCRSIQVIWNHFDHRRPQWVLLADDQTFAVVENLRRYLAPLNSSNVYYLGHAMHDSQGFYNILAAGIVLSQGALGLLRHAAAKTSCGSNTGALDKTLGRLLRGAQPSLRPIDTRDSRSRARFIPFSAEKM
;
A
#
# COMPACT_ATOMS: atom_id res chain seq x y z
N TYR A 1 9.14 14.82 -10.56
CA TYR A 1 8.91 15.36 -9.21
C TYR A 1 9.05 16.88 -9.23
N ASP A 2 10.20 17.43 -9.62
CA ASP A 2 10.44 18.89 -9.55
C ASP A 2 9.43 19.73 -10.35
N ARG A 3 9.03 19.27 -11.54
CA ARG A 3 7.93 19.87 -12.32
C ARG A 3 6.56 19.84 -11.62
N TRP A 4 6.30 18.82 -10.81
CA TRP A 4 5.07 18.74 -10.03
C TRP A 4 5.16 19.68 -8.83
N LEU A 5 6.33 19.75 -8.17
CA LEU A 5 6.59 20.63 -7.05
C LEU A 5 6.43 22.11 -7.42
N SER A 6 6.91 22.50 -8.61
CA SER A 6 6.79 23.87 -9.11
C SER A 6 5.34 24.30 -9.40
N GLN A 7 4.45 23.35 -9.73
CA GLN A 7 3.01 23.65 -9.97
C GLN A 7 2.28 24.08 -8.69
N TRP A 8 2.81 23.72 -7.53
CA TRP A 8 2.23 24.07 -6.24
C TRP A 8 2.87 25.31 -5.61
N SER A 9 3.72 26.03 -6.35
CA SER A 9 4.41 27.26 -5.92
C SER A 9 5.09 27.14 -4.55
N TRP A 10 5.61 25.95 -4.23
CA TRP A 10 6.30 25.72 -2.97
C TRP A 10 7.71 26.30 -3.03
N GLU A 11 7.96 27.37 -2.27
CA GLU A 11 9.29 27.94 -2.05
C GLU A 11 9.78 27.66 -0.62
N PRO A 12 10.96 27.02 -0.44
CA PRO A 12 11.51 26.71 0.88
C PRO A 12 11.81 27.93 1.77
N SER A 13 11.91 29.12 1.18
CA SER A 13 12.50 30.33 1.79
C SER A 13 11.54 31.21 2.60
N LEU A 14 10.22 30.94 2.60
CA LEU A 14 9.21 31.87 3.15
C LEU A 14 8.65 31.49 4.53
N GLY A 15 9.30 30.59 5.28
CA GLY A 15 8.77 30.13 6.58
C GLY A 15 7.46 29.32 6.46
N GLN A 16 7.14 28.89 5.24
CA GLN A 16 5.99 28.04 4.95
C GLN A 16 6.28 26.56 5.27
N MET A 17 5.21 25.83 5.54
CA MET A 17 5.11 24.37 5.68
C MET A 17 6.22 23.58 4.96
N SER A 18 6.86 22.64 5.66
CA SER A 18 7.94 21.81 5.11
C SER A 18 7.47 20.96 3.93
N GLU A 19 8.39 20.51 3.06
CA GLU A 19 8.06 19.63 1.92
C GLU A 19 7.29 18.38 2.38
N ALA A 20 7.72 17.77 3.49
CA ALA A 20 7.06 16.61 4.08
C ALA A 20 5.62 16.93 4.53
N GLN A 21 5.41 18.07 5.19
CA GLN A 21 4.07 18.51 5.59
C GLN A 21 3.20 18.82 4.37
N MET A 22 3.74 19.47 3.33
CA MET A 22 3.01 19.74 2.10
C MET A 22 2.57 18.45 1.42
N LEU A 23 3.50 17.50 1.26
CA LEU A 23 3.21 16.18 0.73
C LEU A 23 2.18 15.43 1.56
N PHE A 24 2.23 15.52 2.89
CA PHE A 24 1.25 14.89 3.79
C PHE A 24 -0.19 15.31 3.47
N HIS A 25 -0.40 16.59 3.13
CA HIS A 25 -1.72 17.11 2.76
C HIS A 25 -2.10 16.82 1.30
N ARG A 26 -1.13 16.88 0.37
CA ARG A 26 -1.39 16.75 -1.08
C ARG A 26 -1.46 15.30 -1.57
N VAL A 27 -0.77 14.39 -0.89
CA VAL A 27 -0.64 12.99 -1.27
C VAL A 27 -1.05 12.12 -0.07
N PRO A 28 -2.36 12.07 0.24
CA PRO A 28 -2.84 11.29 1.38
C PRO A 28 -2.64 9.79 1.13
N ILE A 29 -2.00 9.12 2.09
CA ILE A 29 -1.76 7.68 2.07
C ILE A 29 -2.49 7.04 3.24
N SER A 30 -3.36 6.08 2.93
CA SER A 30 -3.95 5.17 3.92
C SER A 30 -3.10 3.91 3.99
N CYS A 31 -2.71 3.48 5.19
CA CYS A 31 -1.90 2.30 5.40
C CYS A 31 -2.75 1.18 5.99
N LEU A 32 -2.65 0.00 5.38
CA LEU A 32 -3.23 -1.23 5.88
C LEU A 32 -2.10 -2.17 6.27
N ILE A 33 -2.01 -2.49 7.55
CA ILE A 33 -0.90 -3.24 8.11
C ILE A 33 -1.40 -4.60 8.57
N TYR A 34 -0.80 -5.66 8.05
CA TYR A 34 -1.03 -7.02 8.51
C TYR A 34 -0.22 -7.31 9.77
N ALA A 35 -0.91 -7.59 10.86
CA ALA A 35 -0.33 -7.86 12.17
C ALA A 35 -0.34 -9.36 12.48
N GLN A 36 0.84 -9.92 12.70
CA GLN A 36 1.07 -11.33 13.05
C GLN A 36 1.78 -11.46 14.41
N SER A 37 2.56 -10.46 14.81
CA SER A 37 3.29 -10.40 16.06
C SER A 37 2.98 -9.10 16.82
N ALA A 38 2.58 -9.25 18.08
CA ALA A 38 2.29 -8.12 18.97
C ALA A 38 3.49 -7.17 19.12
N GLN A 39 4.70 -7.73 19.21
CA GLN A 39 5.91 -6.93 19.30
C GLN A 39 6.18 -6.13 18.02
N GLN A 40 6.07 -6.78 16.86
CA GLN A 40 6.35 -6.15 15.56
C GLN A 40 5.32 -5.08 15.23
N VAL A 41 4.03 -5.35 15.41
CA VAL A 41 2.98 -4.36 15.13
C VAL A 41 3.05 -3.15 16.06
N ARG A 42 3.45 -3.32 17.33
CA ARG A 42 3.72 -2.20 18.25
C ARG A 42 4.87 -1.33 17.77
N SER A 43 5.95 -1.94 17.25
CA SER A 43 7.07 -1.20 16.65
C SER A 43 6.62 -0.42 15.42
N VAL A 44 5.80 -1.02 14.55
CA VAL A 44 5.23 -0.31 13.40
C VAL A 44 4.38 0.89 13.86
N ALA A 45 3.50 0.68 14.84
CA ALA A 45 2.62 1.69 15.40
C ALA A 45 3.34 2.87 16.06
N SER A 46 4.47 2.61 16.73
CA SER A 46 5.26 3.64 17.39
C SER A 46 6.25 4.34 16.46
N THR A 47 6.47 3.84 15.24
CA THR A 47 7.50 4.34 14.31
C THR A 47 6.93 4.96 13.05
N TRP A 48 6.81 4.22 11.96
CA TRP A 48 6.57 4.80 10.64
C TRP A 48 5.09 4.93 10.29
N SER A 49 4.21 4.12 10.87
CA SER A 49 2.80 4.11 10.47
C SER A 49 2.06 5.39 10.91
N ARG A 50 2.53 6.08 11.96
CA ARG A 50 2.02 7.42 12.36
C ARG A 50 2.23 8.49 11.29
N HIS A 51 3.07 8.24 10.29
CA HIS A 51 3.30 9.15 9.17
C HIS A 51 2.29 8.94 8.04
N CYS A 52 1.44 7.91 8.11
CA CYS A 52 0.29 7.74 7.21
C CYS A 52 -0.88 8.65 7.63
N ASN A 53 -1.72 9.06 6.69
CA ASN A 53 -2.89 9.91 7.00
C ASN A 53 -3.95 9.12 7.77
N HIS A 54 -4.09 7.83 7.43
CA HIS A 54 -4.95 6.89 8.13
C HIS A 54 -4.23 5.54 8.21
N VAL A 55 -4.48 4.81 9.29
CA VAL A 55 -3.90 3.50 9.53
C VAL A 55 -4.97 2.54 10.00
N THR A 56 -4.93 1.34 9.46
CA THR A 56 -5.79 0.23 9.86
C THR A 56 -4.91 -1.00 10.06
N TYR A 57 -4.94 -1.57 11.26
CA TYR A 57 -4.26 -2.82 11.56
C TYR A 57 -5.26 -3.97 11.44
N LEU A 58 -4.90 -5.02 10.71
CA LEU A 58 -5.69 -6.22 10.56
C LEU A 58 -4.84 -7.43 10.94
N GLY A 59 -5.41 -8.42 11.61
CA GLY A 59 -4.64 -9.60 12.00
C GLY A 59 -5.47 -10.68 12.66
N SER A 60 -4.84 -11.80 12.99
CA SER A 60 -5.44 -12.87 13.80
C SER A 60 -5.12 -12.74 15.30
N ILE A 61 -4.25 -11.80 15.67
CA ILE A 61 -3.82 -11.57 17.05
C ILE A 61 -4.56 -10.39 17.68
N ARG A 62 -4.67 -10.41 19.02
CA ARG A 62 -5.12 -9.27 19.82
C ARG A 62 -3.92 -8.57 20.44
N ASP A 63 -4.06 -7.26 20.66
CA ASP A 63 -3.07 -6.46 21.35
C ASP A 63 -3.78 -5.36 22.16
N ASP A 64 -3.27 -5.05 23.36
CA ASP A 64 -3.87 -4.06 24.25
C ASP A 64 -3.54 -2.61 23.84
N TYR A 65 -2.49 -2.40 23.04
CA TYR A 65 -1.99 -1.08 22.65
C TYR A 65 -2.33 -0.72 21.21
N VAL A 66 -2.35 -1.71 20.33
CA VAL A 66 -2.67 -1.52 18.91
C VAL A 66 -4.07 -2.02 18.61
N PRO A 67 -4.99 -1.19 18.10
CA PRO A 67 -6.35 -1.61 17.77
C PRO A 67 -6.35 -2.45 16.49
N ILE A 68 -6.13 -3.76 16.65
CA ILE A 68 -6.11 -4.72 15.55
C ILE A 68 -7.54 -5.20 15.28
N HIS A 69 -8.01 -4.98 14.06
CA HIS A 69 -9.25 -5.56 13.58
C HIS A 69 -9.03 -7.05 13.33
N LEU A 70 -9.77 -7.89 14.07
CA LEU A 70 -9.60 -9.33 13.99
C LEU A 70 -10.17 -9.90 12.70
N VAL A 71 -9.32 -10.64 11.99
CA VAL A 71 -9.61 -11.30 10.72
C VAL A 71 -9.19 -12.79 10.79
N PRO A 72 -9.81 -13.60 11.66
CA PRO A 72 -9.42 -15.01 11.86
C PRO A 72 -9.95 -15.90 10.74
N GLY A 73 -9.04 -16.54 9.99
CA GLY A 73 -9.38 -17.41 8.85
C GLY A 73 -10.01 -16.62 7.70
N GLN A 74 -9.54 -16.82 6.46
CA GLN A 74 -9.93 -16.02 5.29
C GLN A 74 -9.34 -14.59 5.26
N TRP A 75 -8.11 -14.44 5.77
CA TRP A 75 -7.32 -13.19 5.70
C TRP A 75 -7.42 -12.52 4.34
N THR A 76 -7.11 -13.21 3.25
CA THR A 76 -7.06 -12.64 1.92
C THR A 76 -8.38 -11.99 1.50
N CYS A 77 -9.48 -12.73 1.62
CA CYS A 77 -10.81 -12.24 1.24
C CYS A 77 -11.27 -11.09 2.14
N ARG A 78 -11.10 -11.25 3.45
CA ARG A 78 -11.62 -10.30 4.43
C ARG A 78 -10.77 -9.04 4.52
N SER A 79 -9.47 -9.12 4.23
CA SER A 79 -8.61 -7.96 4.00
C SER A 79 -8.99 -7.22 2.73
N ILE A 80 -9.32 -7.92 1.64
CA ILE A 80 -9.84 -7.29 0.42
C ILE A 80 -11.20 -6.61 0.70
N GLN A 81 -12.08 -7.24 1.48
CA GLN A 81 -13.35 -6.64 1.91
C GLN A 81 -13.14 -5.43 2.82
N VAL A 82 -12.19 -5.49 3.76
CA VAL A 82 -11.87 -4.34 4.63
C VAL A 82 -11.25 -3.22 3.82
N ILE A 83 -10.32 -3.52 2.89
CA ILE A 83 -9.80 -2.55 1.92
C ILE A 83 -10.98 -1.90 1.22
N TRP A 84 -11.90 -2.67 0.65
CA TRP A 84 -13.05 -2.08 -0.03
C TRP A 84 -13.94 -1.25 0.92
N ASN A 85 -14.53 -1.85 1.95
CA ASN A 85 -15.52 -1.20 2.81
C ASN A 85 -14.96 0.02 3.54
N HIS A 86 -13.74 -0.09 4.07
CA HIS A 86 -13.13 0.99 4.82
C HIS A 86 -12.73 2.15 3.91
N PHE A 87 -12.39 1.86 2.64
CA PHE A 87 -11.91 2.87 1.70
C PHE A 87 -12.99 3.40 0.74
N ASP A 88 -14.16 2.77 0.63
CA ASP A 88 -15.29 3.31 -0.16
C ASP A 88 -15.84 4.60 0.46
N HIS A 89 -15.92 4.67 1.79
CA HIS A 89 -16.34 5.88 2.52
C HIS A 89 -15.27 6.97 2.51
N ARG A 90 -13.99 6.60 2.59
CA ARG A 90 -12.87 7.54 2.70
C ARG A 90 -12.30 8.00 1.36
N ARG A 91 -12.57 7.26 0.28
CA ARG A 91 -12.06 7.47 -1.10
C ARG A 91 -10.57 7.86 -1.11
N PRO A 92 -9.67 7.05 -0.52
CA PRO A 92 -8.26 7.38 -0.46
C PRO A 92 -7.64 7.41 -1.86
N GLN A 93 -6.70 8.32 -2.06
CA GLN A 93 -5.93 8.40 -3.30
C GLN A 93 -4.93 7.25 -3.41
N TRP A 94 -4.33 6.87 -2.29
CA TRP A 94 -3.30 5.85 -2.22
C TRP A 94 -3.50 4.95 -1.00
N VAL A 95 -3.36 3.65 -1.21
CA VAL A 95 -3.36 2.64 -0.15
C VAL A 95 -2.02 1.90 -0.17
N LEU A 96 -1.30 1.93 0.95
CA LEU A 96 -0.12 1.10 1.18
C LEU A 96 -0.54 -0.15 1.97
N LEU A 97 -0.34 -1.32 1.38
CA LEU A 97 -0.44 -2.61 2.06
C LEU A 97 0.96 -3.03 2.51
N ALA A 98 1.09 -3.40 3.77
CA ALA A 98 2.34 -3.86 4.37
C ALA A 98 2.04 -4.91 5.44
N ASP A 99 3.05 -5.67 5.86
CA ASP A 99 3.01 -6.47 7.07
C ASP A 99 3.79 -5.80 8.21
N ASP A 100 3.72 -6.40 9.38
CA ASP A 100 4.39 -5.92 10.59
C ASP A 100 5.91 -6.10 10.59
N GLN A 101 6.46 -6.77 9.57
CA GLN A 101 7.90 -6.87 9.35
C GLN A 101 8.44 -5.78 8.41
N THR A 102 7.54 -5.06 7.74
CA THR A 102 7.88 -4.00 6.79
C THR A 102 8.26 -2.70 7.50
N PHE A 103 9.31 -2.04 7.04
CA PHE A 103 9.63 -0.65 7.39
C PHE A 103 9.44 0.24 6.16
N ALA A 104 8.74 1.37 6.32
CA ALA A 104 8.48 2.29 5.22
C ALA A 104 8.88 3.73 5.60
N VAL A 105 9.53 4.44 4.68
CA VAL A 105 9.72 5.89 4.78
C VAL A 105 8.58 6.55 3.99
N VAL A 106 7.49 6.88 4.67
CA VAL A 106 6.22 7.31 4.03
C VAL A 106 6.40 8.63 3.26
N GLU A 107 7.28 9.52 3.72
CA GLU A 107 7.64 10.76 3.03
C GLU A 107 8.27 10.48 1.65
N ASN A 108 9.20 9.52 1.58
CA ASN A 108 9.81 9.12 0.32
C ASN A 108 8.80 8.48 -0.61
N LEU A 109 7.84 7.73 -0.06
CA LEU A 109 6.74 7.18 -0.83
C LEU A 109 5.86 8.30 -1.41
N ARG A 110 5.48 9.31 -0.61
CA ARG A 110 4.72 10.46 -1.13
C ARG A 110 5.45 11.19 -2.24
N ARG A 111 6.76 11.40 -2.11
CA ARG A 111 7.59 11.99 -3.15
C ARG A 111 7.55 11.20 -4.46
N TYR A 112 7.53 9.87 -4.38
CA TYR A 112 7.40 8.99 -5.54
C TYR A 112 6.00 9.07 -6.17
N LEU A 113 4.95 9.11 -5.35
CA LEU A 113 3.55 9.11 -5.81
C LEU A 113 3.04 10.47 -6.28
N ALA A 114 3.61 11.57 -5.76
CA ALA A 114 3.18 12.95 -6.05
C ALA A 114 2.94 13.24 -7.55
N PRO A 115 3.86 12.90 -8.48
CA PRO A 115 3.64 13.18 -9.91
C PRO A 115 2.64 12.23 -10.58
N LEU A 116 2.12 11.21 -9.90
CA LEU A 116 1.21 10.22 -10.47
C LEU A 116 -0.25 10.64 -10.24
N ASN A 117 -1.09 10.47 -11.25
CA ASN A 117 -2.54 10.71 -11.11
C ASN A 117 -3.19 9.48 -10.45
N SER A 118 -3.58 9.60 -9.17
CA SER A 118 -4.19 8.50 -8.42
C SER A 118 -5.47 7.89 -9.05
N SER A 119 -6.17 8.63 -9.92
CA SER A 119 -7.33 8.10 -10.67
C SER A 119 -6.94 7.04 -11.70
N ASN A 120 -5.69 7.04 -12.18
CA ASN A 120 -5.17 6.00 -13.06
C ASN A 120 -4.93 4.71 -12.27
N VAL A 121 -4.84 3.58 -12.96
CA VAL A 121 -4.59 2.27 -12.34
C VAL A 121 -3.10 2.08 -12.12
N TYR A 122 -2.67 2.18 -10.85
CA TYR A 122 -1.31 1.86 -10.42
C TYR A 122 -1.34 0.72 -9.40
N TYR A 123 -0.69 -0.39 -9.76
CA TYR A 123 -0.37 -1.52 -8.89
C TYR A 123 1.14 -1.58 -8.71
N LEU A 124 1.63 -0.88 -7.70
CA LEU A 124 3.06 -0.64 -7.48
C LEU A 124 3.58 -1.54 -6.36
N GLY A 125 4.85 -1.91 -6.45
CA GLY A 125 5.52 -2.75 -5.46
C GLY A 125 6.75 -3.41 -6.05
N HIS A 126 7.13 -4.54 -5.47
CA HIS A 126 8.17 -5.42 -6.01
C HIS A 126 7.53 -6.58 -6.78
N ALA A 127 7.63 -6.56 -8.11
CA ALA A 127 6.99 -7.54 -8.97
C ALA A 127 7.74 -8.89 -8.95
N MET A 128 6.99 -9.96 -8.72
CA MET A 128 7.38 -11.35 -8.80
C MET A 128 6.55 -12.05 -9.88
N HIS A 129 7.06 -13.13 -10.45
CA HIS A 129 6.35 -13.94 -11.44
C HIS A 129 6.28 -15.40 -10.98
N ASP A 130 5.12 -16.02 -11.16
CA ASP A 130 4.95 -17.47 -11.05
C ASP A 130 4.13 -18.01 -12.23
N SER A 131 3.76 -19.29 -12.18
CA SER A 131 2.99 -19.97 -13.23
C SER A 131 1.59 -19.37 -13.46
N GLN A 132 1.05 -18.58 -12.52
CA GLN A 132 -0.24 -17.91 -12.66
C GLN A 132 -0.10 -16.46 -13.18
N GLY A 133 1.13 -15.94 -13.29
CA GLY A 133 1.44 -14.59 -13.77
C GLY A 133 2.11 -13.72 -12.71
N PHE A 134 2.18 -12.41 -12.97
CA PHE A 134 2.92 -11.48 -12.11
C PHE A 134 2.10 -10.93 -10.94
N TYR A 135 2.72 -10.75 -9.79
CA TYR A 135 2.11 -10.09 -8.62
C TYR A 135 3.18 -9.29 -7.88
N ASN A 136 2.80 -8.24 -7.18
CA ASN A 136 3.70 -7.55 -6.25
C ASN A 136 3.67 -8.27 -4.90
N ILE A 137 4.83 -8.64 -4.35
CA ILE A 137 4.94 -9.36 -3.06
C ILE A 137 4.66 -8.43 -1.87
N LEU A 138 3.91 -8.92 -0.87
CA LEU A 138 3.50 -8.10 0.28
C LEU A 138 4.69 -7.68 1.15
N ALA A 139 5.69 -8.55 1.32
CA ALA A 139 6.86 -8.31 2.16
C ALA A 139 7.72 -7.10 1.71
N ALA A 140 7.55 -6.62 0.47
CA ALA A 140 8.20 -5.41 -0.03
C ALA A 140 7.35 -4.14 0.13
N GLY A 141 6.09 -4.29 0.55
CA GLY A 141 5.04 -3.28 0.43
C GLY A 141 4.38 -3.27 -0.96
N ILE A 142 3.07 -3.04 -0.97
CA ILE A 142 2.26 -2.89 -2.19
C ILE A 142 1.51 -1.57 -2.12
N VAL A 143 1.55 -0.77 -3.18
CA VAL A 143 0.74 0.46 -3.27
C VAL A 143 -0.31 0.33 -4.36
N LEU A 144 -1.55 0.64 -3.98
CA LEU A 144 -2.70 0.72 -4.87
C LEU A 144 -3.14 2.17 -4.98
N SER A 145 -3.31 2.65 -6.21
CA SER A 145 -3.98 3.93 -6.47
C SER A 145 -5.50 3.81 -6.32
N GLN A 146 -6.18 4.95 -6.25
CA GLN A 146 -7.64 5.03 -6.30
C GLN A 146 -8.23 4.26 -7.51
N GLY A 147 -7.62 4.40 -8.69
CA GLY A 147 -8.03 3.64 -9.88
C GLY A 147 -7.89 2.13 -9.71
N ALA A 148 -6.80 1.66 -9.11
CA ALA A 148 -6.58 0.23 -8.84
C ALA A 148 -7.55 -0.32 -7.78
N LEU A 149 -7.88 0.47 -6.75
CA LEU A 149 -8.92 0.12 -5.77
C LEU A 149 -10.29 0.00 -6.44
N GLY A 150 -10.59 0.90 -7.38
CA GLY A 150 -11.80 0.83 -8.20
C GLY A 150 -11.91 -0.47 -8.99
N LEU A 151 -10.83 -0.94 -9.62
CA LEU A 151 -10.81 -2.25 -10.30
C LEU A 151 -10.99 -3.41 -9.31
N LEU A 152 -10.26 -3.38 -8.19
CA LEU A 152 -10.31 -4.42 -7.17
C LEU A 152 -11.73 -4.59 -6.63
N ARG A 153 -12.47 -3.49 -6.44
CA ARG A 153 -13.89 -3.51 -6.03
C ARG A 153 -14.75 -4.34 -6.97
N HIS A 154 -14.66 -4.08 -8.28
CA HIS A 154 -15.48 -4.79 -9.28
C HIS A 154 -15.07 -6.27 -9.40
N ALA A 155 -13.79 -6.58 -9.22
CA ALA A 155 -13.29 -7.96 -9.26
C ALA A 155 -13.67 -8.76 -8.00
N ALA A 156 -13.55 -8.15 -6.82
CA ALA A 156 -13.86 -8.78 -5.54
C ALA A 156 -15.36 -9.08 -5.41
N ALA A 157 -16.24 -8.20 -5.88
CA ALA A 157 -17.69 -8.44 -5.88
C ALA A 157 -18.11 -9.67 -6.72
N LYS A 158 -17.31 -10.03 -7.74
CA LYS A 158 -17.55 -11.19 -8.61
C LYS A 158 -16.91 -12.48 -8.10
N THR A 159 -16.06 -12.39 -7.07
CA THR A 159 -15.31 -13.53 -6.57
C THR A 159 -16.02 -14.08 -5.33
N SER A 160 -16.53 -15.31 -5.39
CA SER A 160 -17.02 -15.99 -4.19
C SER A 160 -15.84 -16.19 -3.24
N CYS A 161 -15.98 -15.66 -2.03
CA CYS A 161 -15.02 -15.87 -0.95
C CYS A 161 -15.19 -17.31 -0.42
N GLY A 162 -14.84 -18.30 -1.23
CA GLY A 162 -14.70 -19.69 -0.81
C GLY A 162 -13.44 -19.89 0.03
N SER A 163 -13.00 -21.13 0.21
CA SER A 163 -11.77 -21.54 0.92
C SER A 163 -10.48 -21.06 0.23
N ASN A 164 -10.36 -19.77 -0.06
CA ASN A 164 -9.18 -19.16 -0.65
C ASN A 164 -8.05 -19.16 0.39
N THR A 165 -7.25 -20.22 0.33
CA THR A 165 -6.00 -20.42 1.08
C THR A 165 -4.81 -19.67 0.45
N GLY A 166 -5.02 -18.98 -0.67
CA GLY A 166 -3.96 -18.27 -1.39
C GLY A 166 -3.46 -17.03 -0.66
N ALA A 167 -2.15 -16.79 -0.75
CA ALA A 167 -1.50 -15.59 -0.25
C ALA A 167 -2.16 -14.31 -0.82
N LEU A 168 -2.23 -13.26 0.01
CA LEU A 168 -2.94 -12.02 -0.30
C LEU A 168 -2.39 -11.36 -1.57
N ASP A 169 -1.08 -11.26 -1.67
CA ASP A 169 -0.35 -10.66 -2.79
C ASP A 169 -0.65 -11.35 -4.13
N LYS A 170 -0.57 -12.68 -4.17
CA LYS A 170 -0.93 -13.47 -5.37
C LYS A 170 -2.38 -13.28 -5.77
N THR A 171 -3.27 -13.22 -4.78
CA THR A 171 -4.71 -13.04 -5.02
C THR A 171 -5.02 -11.64 -5.52
N LEU A 172 -4.42 -10.61 -4.94
CA LEU A 172 -4.52 -9.23 -5.44
C LEU A 172 -4.03 -9.14 -6.89
N GLY A 173 -2.86 -9.70 -7.18
CA GLY A 173 -2.34 -9.74 -8.55
C GLY A 173 -3.33 -10.41 -9.50
N ARG A 174 -3.85 -11.60 -9.14
CA ARG A 174 -4.80 -12.34 -9.98
C ARG A 174 -6.07 -11.54 -10.27
N LEU A 175 -6.66 -10.93 -9.24
CA LEU A 175 -7.88 -10.13 -9.36
C LEU A 175 -7.66 -8.88 -10.23
N LEU A 176 -6.55 -8.16 -10.03
CA LEU A 176 -6.23 -6.96 -10.79
C LEU A 176 -5.94 -7.28 -12.26
N ARG A 177 -5.18 -8.36 -12.55
CA ARG A 177 -4.94 -8.81 -13.93
C ARG A 177 -6.20 -9.32 -14.61
N GLY A 178 -7.08 -10.01 -13.88
CA GLY A 178 -8.38 -10.45 -14.40
C GLY A 178 -9.31 -9.28 -14.72
N ALA A 179 -9.27 -8.22 -13.92
CA ALA A 179 -10.02 -6.99 -14.16
C ALA A 179 -9.44 -6.12 -15.29
N GLN A 180 -8.12 -6.13 -15.47
CA GLN A 180 -7.42 -5.37 -16.51
C GLN A 180 -6.33 -6.23 -17.17
N PRO A 181 -6.64 -6.95 -18.26
CA PRO A 181 -5.69 -7.84 -18.95
C PRO A 181 -4.43 -7.15 -19.50
N SER A 182 -4.49 -5.84 -19.72
CA SER A 182 -3.36 -5.00 -20.16
C SER A 182 -2.44 -4.57 -19.02
N LEU A 183 -2.76 -4.86 -17.75
CA LEU A 183 -1.91 -4.52 -16.61
C LEU A 183 -0.56 -5.24 -16.72
N ARG A 184 0.53 -4.51 -16.48
CA ARG A 184 1.90 -5.02 -16.50
C ARG A 184 2.65 -4.57 -15.23
N PRO A 185 3.73 -5.28 -14.84
CA PRO A 185 4.63 -4.76 -13.82
C PRO A 185 5.11 -3.36 -14.16
N ILE A 186 5.12 -2.47 -13.18
CA ILE A 186 5.65 -1.11 -13.31
C ILE A 186 7.04 -1.08 -12.69
N ASP A 187 8.03 -0.53 -13.41
CA ASP A 187 9.35 -0.29 -12.82
C ASP A 187 9.24 0.79 -11.73
N THR A 188 9.49 0.38 -10.49
CA THR A 188 9.37 1.24 -9.32
C THR A 188 10.72 1.80 -8.86
N ARG A 189 11.81 1.56 -9.59
CA ARG A 189 13.14 2.07 -9.24
C ARG A 189 13.20 3.59 -9.32
N ASP A 190 14.14 4.19 -8.59
CA ASP A 190 14.41 5.62 -8.71
C ASP A 190 15.20 5.96 -9.99
N SER A 191 15.49 7.25 -10.21
CA SER A 191 16.23 7.72 -11.38
C SER A 191 17.68 7.23 -11.45
N ARG A 192 18.19 6.63 -10.37
CA ARG A 192 19.51 5.98 -10.30
C ARG A 192 19.39 4.45 -10.35
N SER A 193 18.24 3.92 -10.77
CA SER A 193 17.94 2.48 -10.83
C SER A 193 18.00 1.77 -9.48
N ARG A 194 17.82 2.47 -8.36
CA ARG A 194 17.78 1.86 -7.02
C ARG A 194 16.36 1.44 -6.66
N ALA A 195 16.22 0.29 -6.02
CA ALA A 195 14.93 -0.26 -5.63
C ALA A 195 14.23 0.62 -4.57
N ARG A 196 12.91 0.81 -4.71
CA ARG A 196 12.05 1.44 -3.69
C ARG A 196 11.29 0.43 -2.83
N PHE A 197 10.98 -0.72 -3.42
CA PHE A 197 10.26 -1.83 -2.78
C PHE A 197 11.20 -3.02 -2.72
N ILE A 198 11.62 -3.39 -1.51
CA ILE A 198 12.65 -4.41 -1.28
C ILE A 198 12.05 -5.51 -0.41
N PRO A 199 11.97 -6.77 -0.88
CA PRO A 199 11.30 -7.85 -0.17
C PRO A 199 12.17 -8.51 0.91
N PHE A 200 13.38 -8.01 1.14
CA PHE A 200 14.36 -8.60 2.05
C PHE A 200 14.51 -7.72 3.29
N SER A 201 14.87 -8.33 4.43
CA SER A 201 15.23 -7.55 5.62
C SER A 201 16.51 -6.76 5.38
N ALA A 202 16.70 -5.65 6.09
CA ALA A 202 17.92 -4.84 5.99
C ALA A 202 19.20 -5.64 6.28
N GLU A 203 19.10 -6.67 7.13
CA GLU A 203 20.20 -7.60 7.43
C GLU A 203 20.62 -8.49 6.26
N LYS A 204 19.73 -8.65 5.27
CA LYS A 204 19.92 -9.51 4.09
C LYS A 204 20.15 -8.71 2.80
N MET A 205 20.25 -7.38 2.90
CA MET A 205 20.58 -6.47 1.79
C MET A 205 22.07 -6.14 1.79
#